data_AF-A0AAE8EP79-F1
#
_entry.id   AF-A0AAE8EP79-F1
#
_cell.length_a   1.000
_cell.length_b   1.000
_cell.length_c   1.000
_cell.angle_alpha   90.00
_cell.angle_beta   90.00
_cell.angle_gamma   90.00
#
_symmetry.space_group_name_H-M   'P 1'
#
loop_
_entity.id
_entity.type
_entity.pdbx_description
1 polymer ?
#
loop_
_entity_poly.entity_id
_entity_poly.type
_entity_poly.pdbx_seq_one_letter_code
_entity_poly.pdbx_strand_id
1 'polypeptide(L)'
;MIERNNQLTSTRARTRRLLLDTAVRMFNQGIFPSITDVATTAQVSRATAYRYFPTQSALVSAVIDESLGPVLAWNPTQPDAKQRVAELLQFAYPRMLEHEGALRAALLLSLQQWADRRSNRPHNEKLERGNRKRLLKIATEPLEGKIPAESRQRVIHALSLVYGSEVFLVLKDIWDLDDDAIQDVTQWVAKAILRQAEEEASISGN
;
A
#
# COMPACT_ATOMS: atom_id res chain seq x y z
N MET A 1 5.66 19.03 27.67
CA MET A 1 4.60 19.00 26.65
C MET A 1 4.19 17.54 26.51
N ILE A 2 2.98 17.18 26.96
CA ILE A 2 2.60 15.79 27.29
C ILE A 2 2.11 15.08 26.03
N GLU A 3 2.83 14.04 25.61
CA GLU A 3 2.32 13.00 24.71
C GLU A 3 1.26 12.17 25.45
N ARG A 4 -0.02 12.33 25.08
CA ARG A 4 -1.09 11.46 25.59
C ARG A 4 -1.09 10.16 24.79
N ASN A 5 -0.47 9.14 25.39
CA ASN A 5 -0.53 7.76 24.93
C ASN A 5 -1.98 7.24 25.09
N ASN A 6 -2.73 7.18 23.98
CA ASN A 6 -4.15 6.85 23.95
C ASN A 6 -4.35 5.32 23.94
N GLN A 7 -4.09 4.66 25.07
CA GLN A 7 -4.47 3.25 25.24
C GLN A 7 -6.00 3.15 25.35
N LEU A 8 -6.62 2.51 24.35
CA LEU A 8 -8.05 2.21 24.36
C LEU A 8 -8.36 1.28 25.55
N THR A 9 -9.45 1.52 26.29
CA THR A 9 -9.93 0.56 27.31
C THR A 9 -10.15 -0.82 26.68
N SER A 10 -10.06 -1.91 27.45
CA SER A 10 -10.14 -3.29 26.91
C SER A 10 -11.39 -3.53 26.03
N THR A 11 -12.55 -3.03 26.46
CA THR A 11 -13.80 -3.04 25.68
C THR A 11 -13.69 -2.20 24.42
N ARG A 12 -13.09 -1.01 24.51
CA ARG A 12 -12.93 -0.08 23.39
C ARG A 12 -11.98 -0.65 22.31
N ALA A 13 -10.89 -1.29 22.74
CA ALA A 13 -9.97 -2.01 21.85
C ALA A 13 -10.68 -3.19 21.16
N ARG A 14 -11.47 -3.97 21.91
CA ARG A 14 -12.22 -5.11 21.38
C ARG A 14 -13.25 -4.69 20.33
N THR A 15 -14.01 -3.61 20.55
CA THR A 15 -14.97 -3.12 19.55
C THR A 15 -14.27 -2.60 18.30
N ARG A 16 -13.17 -1.84 18.45
CA ARG A 16 -12.38 -1.38 17.30
C ARG A 16 -11.89 -2.57 16.46
N ARG A 17 -11.37 -3.61 17.14
CA ARG A 17 -10.88 -4.82 16.50
C ARG A 17 -12.00 -5.56 15.76
N LEU A 18 -13.16 -5.74 16.39
CA LEU A 18 -14.33 -6.36 15.75
C LEU A 18 -14.74 -5.66 14.45
N LEU A 19 -14.83 -4.33 14.47
CA LEU A 19 -15.16 -3.53 13.28
C LEU A 19 -14.09 -3.69 12.19
N LEU A 20 -12.81 -3.66 12.57
CA LEU A 20 -11.68 -3.81 11.65
C LEU A 20 -11.66 -5.19 11.00
N ASP A 21 -11.76 -6.26 11.79
CA ASP A 21 -11.77 -7.64 11.29
C ASP A 21 -12.99 -7.88 10.39
N THR A 22 -14.13 -7.25 10.70
CA THR A 22 -15.32 -7.31 9.85
C THR A 22 -15.07 -6.64 8.50
N ALA A 23 -14.46 -5.45 8.48
CA ALA A 23 -14.10 -4.78 7.24
C ALA A 23 -13.09 -5.60 6.41
N VAL A 24 -12.05 -6.15 7.03
CA VAL A 24 -11.06 -7.03 6.37
C VAL A 24 -11.76 -8.20 5.68
N ARG A 25 -12.66 -8.91 6.37
CA ARG A 25 -13.41 -10.02 5.78
C ARG A 25 -14.26 -9.59 4.59
N MET A 26 -14.93 -8.44 4.68
CA MET A 26 -15.75 -7.92 3.57
C MET A 26 -14.89 -7.57 2.36
N PHE A 27 -13.73 -6.93 2.55
CA PHE A 27 -12.81 -6.62 1.45
C PHE A 27 -12.26 -7.87 0.77
N ASN A 28 -11.91 -8.90 1.55
CA ASN A 28 -11.45 -10.19 0.98
C ASN A 28 -12.54 -10.92 0.19
N GLN A 29 -13.82 -10.58 0.41
CA GLN A 29 -14.96 -11.07 -0.37
C GLN A 29 -15.28 -10.19 -1.59
N GLY A 30 -14.46 -9.18 -1.88
CA GLY A 30 -14.69 -8.21 -2.96
C GLY A 30 -15.77 -7.18 -2.65
N ILE A 31 -16.23 -7.08 -1.40
CA ILE A 31 -17.21 -6.10 -0.96
C ILE A 31 -16.47 -4.82 -0.54
N PHE A 32 -16.94 -3.67 -1.01
CA PHE A 32 -16.41 -2.36 -0.63
C PHE A 32 -17.38 -1.66 0.33
N PRO A 33 -17.39 -2.01 1.63
CA PRO A 33 -18.41 -1.53 2.55
C PRO A 33 -18.26 -0.06 2.91
N SER A 34 -19.38 0.59 3.16
CA SER A 34 -19.44 1.81 3.96
C SER A 34 -19.25 1.50 5.45
N ILE A 35 -18.96 2.51 6.27
CA ILE A 35 -18.91 2.36 7.75
C ILE A 35 -20.23 1.81 8.28
N THR A 36 -21.37 2.17 7.65
CA THR A 36 -22.70 1.68 8.02
C THR A 36 -22.87 0.20 7.73
N ASP A 37 -22.33 -0.30 6.62
CA ASP A 37 -22.38 -1.72 6.27
C ASP A 37 -21.54 -2.55 7.23
N VAL A 38 -20.35 -2.05 7.59
CA VAL A 38 -19.50 -2.69 8.63
C VAL A 38 -20.20 -2.71 9.97
N ALA A 39 -20.83 -1.60 10.38
CA ALA A 39 -21.57 -1.51 11.64
C ALA A 39 -22.71 -2.54 11.70
N THR A 40 -23.48 -2.64 10.63
CA THR A 40 -24.60 -3.58 10.49
C THR A 40 -24.10 -5.03 10.58
N THR A 41 -23.05 -5.36 9.81
CA THR A 41 -22.47 -6.70 9.78
C THR A 41 -21.85 -7.09 11.12
N ALA A 42 -21.20 -6.15 11.81
CA ALA A 42 -20.61 -6.34 13.12
C ALA A 42 -21.63 -6.30 14.28
N GLN A 43 -22.91 -6.03 13.99
CA GLN A 43 -23.97 -5.83 14.99
C GLN A 43 -23.62 -4.75 16.03
N VAL A 44 -22.99 -3.66 15.56
CA VAL A 44 -22.61 -2.49 16.35
C VAL A 44 -23.42 -1.29 15.85
N SER A 45 -23.84 -0.39 16.76
CA SER A 45 -24.59 0.80 16.35
C SER A 45 -23.76 1.70 15.43
N ARG A 46 -24.41 2.33 14.43
CA ARG A 46 -23.76 3.27 13.49
C ARG A 46 -22.95 4.34 14.24
N ALA A 47 -23.54 4.98 15.24
CA ALA A 47 -22.88 5.99 16.07
C ALA A 47 -21.58 5.46 16.73
N THR A 48 -21.58 4.19 17.16
CA THR A 48 -20.38 3.57 17.73
C THR A 48 -19.32 3.32 16.66
N ALA A 49 -19.71 2.85 15.47
CA ALA A 49 -18.76 2.62 14.37
C ALA A 49 -18.09 3.92 13.90
N TYR A 50 -18.87 4.99 13.68
CA TYR A 50 -18.33 6.31 13.30
C TYR A 50 -17.40 6.91 14.37
N ARG A 51 -17.56 6.55 15.66
CA ARG A 51 -16.63 6.97 16.72
C ARG A 51 -15.24 6.33 16.59
N TYR A 52 -15.13 5.14 15.99
CA TYR A 52 -13.85 4.46 15.76
C TYR A 52 -13.27 4.77 14.40
N PHE A 53 -14.12 4.83 13.38
CA PHE A 53 -13.75 5.10 12.00
C PHE A 53 -14.62 6.25 11.51
N PRO A 54 -14.18 7.51 11.68
CA PRO A 54 -15.00 8.68 11.35
C PRO A 54 -15.23 8.87 9.86
N THR A 55 -14.36 8.31 9.02
CA THR A 55 -14.39 8.44 7.55
C THR A 55 -14.09 7.11 6.89
N GLN A 56 -14.52 6.93 5.64
CA GLN A 56 -14.24 5.70 4.89
C GLN A 56 -12.74 5.55 4.66
N SER A 57 -12.06 6.66 4.37
CA SER A 57 -10.59 6.69 4.30
C SER A 57 -9.91 6.23 5.59
N ALA A 58 -10.42 6.58 6.78
CA ALA A 58 -9.85 6.11 8.05
C ALA A 58 -10.03 4.61 8.26
N LEU A 59 -11.17 4.05 7.84
CA LEU A 59 -11.39 2.59 7.87
C LEU A 59 -10.44 1.88 6.91
N VAL A 60 -10.35 2.33 5.65
CA VAL A 60 -9.50 1.70 4.63
C VAL A 60 -8.02 1.79 5.00
N SER A 61 -7.54 2.94 5.50
CA SER A 61 -6.17 3.04 6.01
C SER A 61 -5.89 2.02 7.12
N ALA A 62 -6.79 1.89 8.09
CA ALA A 62 -6.62 0.94 9.18
C ALA A 62 -6.63 -0.52 8.69
N VAL A 63 -7.46 -0.85 7.69
CA VAL A 63 -7.48 -2.17 7.07
C VAL A 63 -6.16 -2.45 6.35
N ILE A 64 -5.61 -1.49 5.60
CA ILE A 64 -4.34 -1.64 4.91
C ILE A 64 -3.19 -1.83 5.91
N ASP A 65 -3.15 -1.04 6.98
CA ASP A 65 -2.12 -1.14 8.00
C ASP A 65 -2.15 -2.50 8.71
N GLU A 66 -3.34 -3.04 8.98
CA GLU A 66 -3.52 -4.38 9.54
C GLU A 66 -3.10 -5.47 8.54
N SER A 67 -3.59 -5.39 7.31
CA SER A 67 -3.40 -6.41 6.29
C SER A 67 -1.95 -6.49 5.81
N LEU A 68 -1.28 -5.34 5.70
CA LEU A 68 0.08 -5.25 5.20
C LEU A 68 1.11 -5.02 6.30
N GLY A 69 0.74 -5.11 7.58
CA GLY A 69 1.62 -4.87 8.73
C GLY A 69 3.02 -5.49 8.59
N PRO A 70 3.16 -6.78 8.23
CA PRO A 70 4.46 -7.41 7.99
C PRO A 70 5.27 -6.75 6.85
N VAL A 71 4.61 -6.36 5.76
CA VAL A 71 5.24 -5.62 4.64
C VAL A 71 5.72 -4.25 5.09
N LEU A 72 4.94 -3.57 5.93
CA LEU A 72 5.30 -2.27 6.47
C LEU A 72 6.50 -2.32 7.42
N ALA A 73 6.68 -3.45 8.11
CA ALA A 73 7.78 -3.74 9.02
C ALA A 73 9.00 -4.40 8.34
N TRP A 74 8.95 -4.60 7.02
CA TRP A 74 10.05 -5.21 6.27
C TRP A 74 11.34 -4.40 6.45
N ASN A 75 12.45 -5.12 6.64
CA ASN A 75 13.80 -4.58 6.65
C ASN A 75 14.68 -5.43 5.71
N PRO A 76 15.60 -4.80 4.97
CA PRO A 76 16.46 -5.50 4.02
C PRO A 76 17.45 -6.42 4.74
N THR A 77 17.69 -7.60 4.17
CA THR A 77 18.77 -8.50 4.63
C THR A 77 19.98 -8.50 3.68
N GLN A 78 19.79 -7.96 2.47
CA GLN A 78 20.80 -7.99 1.41
C GLN A 78 21.63 -6.69 1.34
N PRO A 79 22.89 -6.75 0.90
CA PRO A 79 23.79 -5.59 0.88
C PRO A 79 23.57 -4.67 -0.33
N ASP A 80 23.14 -5.18 -1.48
CA ASP A 80 22.97 -4.41 -2.71
C ASP A 80 21.51 -4.10 -3.05
N ALA A 81 21.30 -3.03 -3.83
CA ALA A 81 19.96 -2.54 -4.14
C ALA A 81 19.15 -3.51 -5.03
N LYS A 82 19.79 -4.27 -5.92
CA LYS A 82 19.09 -5.26 -6.77
C LYS A 82 18.51 -6.39 -5.94
N GLN A 83 19.32 -6.95 -5.05
CA GLN A 83 18.90 -7.99 -4.16
C GLN A 83 17.86 -7.49 -3.15
N ARG A 84 18.02 -6.28 -2.58
CA ARG A 84 17.02 -5.67 -1.68
C ARG A 84 15.67 -5.43 -2.36
N VAL A 85 15.66 -4.94 -3.60
CA VAL A 85 14.40 -4.74 -4.35
C VAL A 85 13.75 -6.07 -4.69
N ALA A 86 14.52 -7.05 -5.16
CA ALA A 86 14.00 -8.40 -5.43
C ALA A 86 13.41 -9.04 -4.16
N GLU A 87 14.13 -8.96 -3.04
CA GLU A 87 13.70 -9.42 -1.70
C GLU A 87 12.40 -8.75 -1.26
N LEU A 88 12.31 -7.41 -1.34
CA LEU A 88 11.10 -6.66 -0.99
C LEU A 88 9.90 -7.14 -1.81
N LEU A 89 10.06 -7.26 -3.13
CA LEU A 89 8.97 -7.67 -4.01
C LEU A 89 8.57 -9.13 -3.74
N GLN A 90 9.53 -10.05 -3.60
CA GLN A 90 9.25 -11.47 -3.25
C GLN A 90 8.49 -11.58 -1.92
N PHE A 91 8.84 -10.74 -0.94
CA PHE A 91 8.20 -10.74 0.37
C PHE A 91 6.80 -10.09 0.35
N ALA A 92 6.62 -9.03 -0.43
CA ALA A 92 5.42 -8.21 -0.40
C ALA A 92 4.30 -8.72 -1.31
N TYR A 93 4.60 -9.22 -2.52
CA TYR A 93 3.55 -9.60 -3.48
C TYR A 93 2.57 -10.64 -2.96
N PRO A 94 2.99 -11.76 -2.34
CA PRO A 94 2.06 -12.75 -1.82
C PRO A 94 1.03 -12.16 -0.84
N ARG A 95 1.47 -11.24 0.03
CA ARG A 95 0.60 -10.54 0.98
C ARG A 95 -0.29 -9.49 0.30
N MET A 96 0.23 -8.82 -0.72
CA MET A 96 -0.57 -7.88 -1.50
C MET A 96 -1.68 -8.60 -2.28
N LEU A 97 -1.41 -9.79 -2.82
CA LEU A 97 -2.38 -10.64 -3.50
C LEU A 97 -3.43 -11.20 -2.52
N GLU A 98 -2.99 -11.71 -1.37
CA GLU A 98 -3.88 -12.17 -0.29
C GLU A 98 -4.86 -11.06 0.16
N HIS A 99 -4.40 -9.81 0.16
CA HIS A 99 -5.17 -8.64 0.59
C HIS A 99 -5.55 -7.69 -0.56
N GLU A 100 -5.73 -8.25 -1.76
CA GLU A 100 -6.04 -7.51 -2.98
C GLU A 100 -7.27 -6.58 -2.82
N GLY A 101 -8.32 -7.06 -2.16
CA GLY A 101 -9.55 -6.29 -1.94
C GLY A 101 -9.34 -4.98 -1.18
N ALA A 102 -8.50 -4.99 -0.14
CA ALA A 102 -8.15 -3.79 0.62
C ALA A 102 -7.36 -2.79 -0.22
N LEU A 103 -6.44 -3.30 -1.05
CA LEU A 103 -5.64 -2.50 -1.96
C LEU A 103 -6.47 -1.88 -3.09
N ARG A 104 -7.45 -2.62 -3.62
CA ARG A 104 -8.45 -2.10 -4.57
C ARG A 104 -9.35 -1.04 -3.93
N ALA A 105 -9.72 -1.20 -2.65
CA ALA A 105 -10.51 -0.20 -1.94
C ALA A 105 -9.74 1.12 -1.80
N ALA A 106 -8.45 1.04 -1.51
CA ALA A 106 -7.56 2.19 -1.48
C ALA A 106 -7.52 2.90 -2.84
N LEU A 107 -7.48 2.13 -3.94
CA LEU A 107 -7.46 2.64 -5.30
C LEU A 107 -8.77 3.33 -5.67
N LEU A 108 -9.91 2.69 -5.39
CA LEU A 108 -11.24 3.27 -5.59
C LEU A 108 -11.38 4.60 -4.86
N LEU A 109 -10.99 4.66 -3.57
CA LEU A 109 -10.98 5.91 -2.83
C LEU A 109 -10.12 6.96 -3.53
N SER A 110 -8.90 6.62 -3.96
CA SER A 110 -8.04 7.58 -4.67
C SER A 110 -8.69 8.17 -5.93
N LEU A 111 -9.43 7.34 -6.69
CA LEU A 111 -10.18 7.80 -7.86
C LEU A 111 -11.32 8.74 -7.47
N GLN A 112 -12.08 8.42 -6.43
CA GLN A 112 -13.14 9.28 -5.90
C GLN A 112 -12.59 10.62 -5.42
N GLN A 113 -11.49 10.61 -4.64
CA GLN A 113 -10.85 11.83 -4.17
C GLN A 113 -10.38 12.73 -5.31
N TRP A 114 -9.91 12.16 -6.42
CA TRP A 114 -9.58 12.93 -7.61
C TRP A 114 -10.82 13.56 -8.26
N ALA A 115 -11.91 12.80 -8.39
CA ALA A 115 -13.16 13.28 -8.97
C ALA A 115 -13.81 14.39 -8.13
N ASP A 116 -13.82 14.24 -6.80
CA ASP A 116 -14.36 15.24 -5.87
C ASP A 116 -13.56 16.55 -5.92
N ARG A 117 -12.22 16.45 -5.93
CA ARG A 117 -11.34 17.63 -6.12
C ARG A 117 -11.61 18.34 -7.45
N ARG A 118 -11.82 17.60 -8.53
CA ARG A 118 -12.10 18.17 -9.86
C ARG A 118 -13.48 18.83 -9.94
N SER A 119 -14.45 18.32 -9.19
CA SER A 119 -15.83 18.83 -9.18
C SER A 119 -16.10 19.86 -8.07
N ASN A 120 -15.06 20.31 -7.36
CA ASN A 120 -15.15 21.23 -6.21
C ASN A 120 -16.14 20.76 -5.13
N ARG A 121 -16.30 19.45 -4.97
CA ARG A 121 -17.12 18.91 -3.88
C ARG A 121 -16.35 19.03 -2.56
N PRO A 122 -17.01 19.43 -1.46
CA PRO A 122 -16.39 19.45 -0.16
C PRO A 122 -15.94 18.04 0.21
N HIS A 123 -14.64 17.91 0.52
CA HIS A 123 -14.03 16.61 0.77
C HIS A 123 -13.33 16.62 2.13
N ASN A 124 -13.87 15.85 3.07
CA ASN A 124 -13.35 15.74 4.43
C ASN A 124 -12.41 14.54 4.62
N GLU A 125 -12.09 13.81 3.56
CA GLU A 125 -11.28 12.61 3.65
C GLU A 125 -9.91 12.78 2.98
N LYS A 126 -8.83 12.35 3.62
CA LYS A 126 -7.53 12.26 2.94
C LYS A 126 -7.01 10.85 3.18
N LEU A 127 -6.85 10.11 2.08
CA LEU A 127 -6.19 8.82 2.15
C LEU A 127 -4.69 9.14 2.12
N GLU A 128 -4.01 8.95 3.24
CA GLU A 128 -2.57 9.20 3.29
C GLU A 128 -1.82 8.01 2.70
N ARG A 129 -1.10 8.25 1.60
CA ARG A 129 -0.28 7.25 0.92
C ARG A 129 1.21 7.57 1.13
N GLY A 130 1.92 6.71 1.85
CA GLY A 130 3.35 6.91 2.14
C GLY A 130 4.17 5.63 2.26
N ASN A 131 3.53 4.50 2.56
CA ASN A 131 4.20 3.24 2.85
C ASN A 131 5.12 2.76 1.72
N ARG A 132 4.66 2.77 0.47
CA ARG A 132 5.51 2.38 -0.69
C ARG A 132 6.73 3.28 -0.86
N LYS A 133 6.59 4.60 -0.61
CA LYS A 133 7.70 5.57 -0.74
C LYS A 133 8.80 5.26 0.26
N ARG A 134 8.43 4.93 1.50
CA ARG A 134 9.38 4.56 2.56
C ARG A 134 10.14 3.28 2.20
N LEU A 135 9.43 2.21 1.87
CA LEU A 135 10.04 0.90 1.58
C LEU A 135 10.96 0.95 0.36
N LEU A 136 10.56 1.63 -0.72
CA LEU A 136 11.41 1.78 -1.91
C LEU A 136 12.66 2.63 -1.63
N LYS A 137 12.57 3.64 -0.77
CA LYS A 137 13.75 4.42 -0.34
C LYS A 137 14.76 3.54 0.41
N ILE A 138 14.28 2.65 1.29
CA ILE A 138 15.11 1.69 2.05
C ILE A 138 15.74 0.66 1.11
N ALA A 139 14.95 0.09 0.20
CA ALA A 139 15.43 -0.92 -0.75
C ALA A 139 16.49 -0.36 -1.72
N THR A 140 16.36 0.92 -2.10
CA THR A 140 17.28 1.60 -3.03
C THR A 140 18.38 2.40 -2.33
N GLU A 141 18.46 2.35 -0.99
CA GLU A 141 19.51 3.02 -0.21
C GLU A 141 20.94 2.68 -0.67
N PRO A 142 21.29 1.43 -1.03
CA PRO A 142 22.67 1.12 -1.47
C PRO A 142 23.11 1.77 -2.78
N LEU A 143 22.22 2.49 -3.49
CA LEU A 143 22.54 3.30 -4.66
C LEU A 143 23.05 4.70 -4.29
N GLU A 144 22.89 5.12 -3.04
CA GLU A 144 23.36 6.41 -2.56
C GLU A 144 24.88 6.53 -2.68
N GLY A 145 25.35 7.63 -3.26
CA GLY A 145 26.76 7.84 -3.59
C GLY A 145 27.29 7.03 -4.78
N LYS A 146 26.52 6.07 -5.33
CA LYS A 146 26.90 5.29 -6.52
C LYS A 146 26.31 5.86 -7.82
N ILE A 147 25.15 6.49 -7.72
CA ILE A 147 24.48 7.15 -8.85
C ILE A 147 24.01 8.56 -8.45
N PRO A 148 23.77 9.48 -9.41
CA PRO A 148 23.22 10.80 -9.11
C PRO A 148 21.87 10.71 -8.38
N ALA A 149 21.62 11.64 -7.45
CA ALA A 149 20.40 11.64 -6.63
C ALA A 149 19.11 11.67 -7.48
N GLU A 150 19.11 12.40 -8.60
CA GLU A 150 18.00 12.44 -9.55
C GLU A 150 17.74 11.07 -10.22
N SER A 151 18.81 10.33 -10.53
CA SER A 151 18.72 8.98 -11.10
C SER A 151 18.14 8.00 -10.08
N ARG A 152 18.59 8.06 -8.82
CA ARG A 152 17.99 7.27 -7.73
C ARG A 152 16.51 7.61 -7.53
N GLN A 153 16.15 8.89 -7.60
CA GLN A 153 14.75 9.30 -7.48
C GLN A 153 13.90 8.78 -8.65
N ARG A 154 14.45 8.77 -9.87
CA ARG A 154 13.81 8.17 -11.05
C ARG A 154 13.57 6.66 -10.86
N VAL A 155 14.56 5.93 -10.32
CA VAL A 155 14.41 4.51 -9.96
C VAL A 155 13.26 4.30 -8.97
N ILE A 156 13.20 5.09 -7.89
CA ILE A 156 12.11 5.00 -6.90
C ILE A 156 10.73 5.25 -7.53
N HIS A 157 10.63 6.23 -8.43
CA HIS A 157 9.39 6.50 -9.16
C HIS A 157 9.00 5.34 -10.08
N ALA A 158 9.94 4.83 -10.87
CA ALA A 158 9.68 3.72 -11.79
C ALA A 158 9.28 2.44 -11.03
N LEU A 159 9.99 2.10 -9.95
CA LEU A 159 9.63 0.97 -9.09
C LEU A 159 8.26 1.15 -8.44
N SER A 160 7.82 2.38 -8.16
CA SER A 160 6.48 2.65 -7.60
C SER A 160 5.33 2.32 -8.55
N LEU A 161 5.59 2.21 -9.87
CA LEU A 161 4.61 1.80 -10.86
C LEU A 161 4.31 0.30 -10.79
N VAL A 162 5.34 -0.51 -10.49
CA VAL A 162 5.18 -1.95 -10.33
C VAL A 162 4.87 -2.32 -8.87
N TYR A 163 5.42 -1.61 -7.89
CA TYR A 163 5.14 -1.85 -6.47
C TYR A 163 3.88 -1.09 -5.98
N GLY A 164 2.72 -1.45 -6.54
CA GLY A 164 1.45 -0.80 -6.24
C GLY A 164 0.22 -1.63 -6.59
N SER A 165 -0.95 -1.20 -6.12
CA SER A 165 -2.23 -1.84 -6.41
C SER A 165 -2.69 -1.66 -7.86
N GLU A 166 -2.06 -0.72 -8.56
CA GLU A 166 -2.27 -0.45 -9.98
C GLU A 166 -1.89 -1.65 -10.87
N VAL A 167 -0.98 -2.52 -10.40
CA VAL A 167 -0.58 -3.74 -11.11
C VAL A 167 -1.74 -4.72 -11.27
N PHE A 168 -2.66 -4.81 -10.30
CA PHE A 168 -3.79 -5.73 -10.41
C PHE A 168 -4.73 -5.32 -11.54
N LEU A 169 -4.98 -4.02 -11.71
CA LEU A 169 -5.78 -3.52 -12.83
C LEU A 169 -5.16 -3.88 -14.18
N VAL A 170 -3.84 -3.73 -14.31
CA VAL A 170 -3.17 -3.94 -15.60
C VAL A 170 -3.00 -5.43 -15.85
N LEU A 171 -2.29 -6.14 -14.97
CA LEU A 171 -1.87 -7.51 -15.23
C LEU A 171 -3.01 -8.51 -15.01
N LYS A 172 -3.91 -8.27 -14.04
CA LYS A 172 -5.02 -9.18 -13.74
C LYS A 172 -6.25 -8.85 -14.58
N ASP A 173 -6.69 -7.59 -14.62
CA ASP A 173 -7.99 -7.27 -15.25
C ASP A 173 -7.91 -7.06 -16.77
N ILE A 174 -6.75 -6.61 -17.30
CA ILE A 174 -6.59 -6.37 -18.75
C ILE A 174 -5.92 -7.57 -19.44
N TRP A 175 -4.95 -8.20 -18.77
CA TRP A 175 -4.13 -9.27 -19.34
C TRP A 175 -4.45 -10.66 -18.80
N ASP A 176 -5.35 -10.79 -17.84
CA ASP A 176 -5.79 -12.07 -17.25
C ASP A 176 -4.64 -12.94 -16.70
N LEU A 177 -3.56 -12.31 -16.21
CA LEU A 177 -2.45 -13.04 -15.60
C LEU A 177 -2.85 -13.61 -14.24
N ASP A 178 -2.34 -14.80 -13.95
CA ASP A 178 -2.39 -15.37 -12.60
C ASP A 178 -1.39 -14.71 -11.65
N ASP A 179 -1.53 -15.04 -10.36
CA ASP A 179 -0.76 -14.46 -9.27
C ASP A 179 0.77 -14.71 -9.42
N ASP A 180 1.17 -15.88 -9.94
CA ASP A 180 2.57 -16.25 -10.15
C ASP A 180 3.17 -15.44 -11.31
N ALA A 181 2.45 -15.32 -12.44
CA ALA A 181 2.86 -14.54 -13.59
C ALA A 181 2.96 -13.04 -13.26
N ILE A 182 2.06 -12.51 -12.41
CA ILE A 182 2.15 -11.13 -11.89
C ILE A 182 3.48 -10.94 -11.14
N GLN A 183 3.83 -11.87 -10.26
CA GLN A 183 5.07 -11.78 -9.49
C GLN A 183 6.31 -11.89 -10.40
N ASP A 184 6.30 -12.78 -11.39
CA ASP A 184 7.42 -12.92 -12.34
C ASP A 184 7.64 -11.64 -13.17
N VAL A 185 6.58 -11.10 -13.79
CA VAL A 185 6.67 -9.90 -14.62
C VAL A 185 7.17 -8.70 -13.80
N THR A 186 6.67 -8.54 -12.58
CA THR A 186 7.05 -7.40 -11.73
C THR A 186 8.50 -7.50 -11.24
N GLN A 187 9.00 -8.71 -10.98
CA GLN A 187 10.42 -8.97 -10.72
C GLN A 187 11.28 -8.65 -11.95
N TRP A 188 10.84 -9.06 -13.14
CA TRP A 188 11.54 -8.79 -14.38
C TRP A 188 11.64 -7.28 -14.65
N VAL A 189 10.54 -6.53 -14.51
CA VAL A 189 10.53 -5.06 -14.68
C VAL A 189 11.44 -4.38 -13.66
N ALA A 190 11.42 -4.78 -12.39
CA ALA A 190 12.27 -4.20 -11.37
C ALA A 190 13.77 -4.39 -11.67
N LYS A 191 14.16 -5.58 -12.15
CA LYS A 191 15.53 -5.84 -12.61
C LYS A 191 15.92 -4.94 -13.78
N ALA A 192 15.02 -4.75 -14.75
CA ALA A 192 15.26 -3.88 -15.91
C ALA A 192 15.45 -2.41 -15.49
N ILE A 193 14.61 -1.89 -14.59
CA ILE A 193 14.72 -0.52 -14.06
C ILE A 193 16.09 -0.28 -13.42
N LEU A 194 16.54 -1.21 -12.57
CA LEU A 194 17.82 -1.09 -11.88
C LEU A 194 19.01 -1.22 -12.83
N ARG A 195 18.92 -2.13 -13.80
CA ARG A 195 19.92 -2.29 -14.84
C ARG A 195 20.09 -1.00 -15.65
N GLN A 196 18.99 -0.36 -16.06
CA GLN A 196 19.02 0.91 -16.79
C GLN A 196 19.75 2.00 -16.00
N ALA A 197 19.48 2.11 -14.70
CA ALA A 197 20.11 3.13 -13.86
C ALA A 197 21.63 2.93 -13.70
N GLU A 198 22.10 1.69 -13.63
CA GLU A 198 23.53 1.38 -13.57
C GLU A 198 24.24 1.61 -14.91
N GLU A 199 23.59 1.29 -16.03
CA GLU A 199 24.12 1.57 -17.37
C GLU A 199 24.30 3.08 -17.58
N GLU A 200 23.32 3.90 -17.22
CA GLU A 200 23.40 5.37 -17.28
C GLU A 200 24.53 5.94 -16.40
N ALA A 201 24.71 5.37 -15.20
CA ALA A 201 25.77 5.79 -14.28
C ALA A 201 27.16 5.45 -14.80
N SER A 202 27.30 4.30 -15.48
CA SER A 202 28.56 3.86 -16.08
C SER A 202 28.98 4.75 -17.26
N ILE A 203 28.01 5.26 -18.02
CA ILE A 203 28.26 6.19 -19.14
C ILE A 203 28.63 7.59 -18.62
N SER A 204 28.04 8.01 -17.50
CA SER A 204 28.28 9.34 -16.92
C SER A 204 29.57 9.44 -16.09
N GLY A 205 30.19 8.30 -15.76
CA GLY A 205 31.43 8.21 -15.00
C GLY A 205 32.71 8.06 -15.84
N ASN A 206 32.57 7.96 -17.17
CA ASN A 206 33.66 8.04 -18.15
C ASN A 206 33.72 9.45 -18.77
#